data_AF-A0A2Z5FU32-F1
#
_entry.id   AF-A0A2Z5FU32-F1
#
_cell.length_a   1.000
_cell.length_b   1.000
_cell.length_c   1.000
_cell.angle_alpha   90.00
_cell.angle_beta   90.00
_cell.angle_gamma   90.00
#
_symmetry.space_group_name_H-M   'P 1'
#
loop_
_entity.id
_entity.type
_entity.pdbx_description
1 polymer ?
#
loop_
_entity_poly.entity_id
_entity_poly.type
_entity_poly.pdbx_seq_one_letter_code
_entity_poly.pdbx_strand_id
1 'polypeptide(L)'
;MPPTLADMSSWTDRTAHDDRLRSFKADDGGYWIEQNPTKRTKWAKLAGEGHSVAWEFAESGGYSGRMLVDSEILTPAEATKKFLRSVG
;
A
#
# COMPACT_ATOMS: atom_id res chain seq x y z
N MET A 1 -14.60 -14.28 -4.26
CA MET A 1 -13.41 -14.35 -5.13
C MET A 1 -12.19 -14.46 -4.23
N PRO A 2 -11.10 -15.14 -4.64
CA PRO A 2 -9.87 -15.14 -3.85
C PRO A 2 -9.32 -13.71 -3.73
N PRO A 3 -8.57 -13.41 -2.64
CA PRO A 3 -7.93 -12.11 -2.50
C PRO A 3 -6.91 -11.88 -3.61
N THR A 4 -6.79 -10.65 -4.08
CA THR A 4 -5.82 -10.28 -5.12
C THR A 4 -5.01 -9.07 -4.69
N LEU A 5 -3.75 -9.00 -5.13
CA LEU A 5 -2.88 -7.87 -4.84
C LEU A 5 -3.47 -6.54 -5.34
N ALA A 6 -4.12 -6.55 -6.50
CA ALA A 6 -4.70 -5.34 -7.09
C ALA A 6 -5.93 -4.80 -6.32
N ASP A 7 -6.64 -5.65 -5.58
CA ASP A 7 -7.85 -5.28 -4.84
C ASP A 7 -7.61 -5.35 -3.32
N MET A 8 -7.22 -4.22 -2.72
CA MET A 8 -7.02 -4.11 -1.27
C MET A 8 -8.29 -4.36 -0.44
N SER A 9 -9.49 -4.23 -1.03
CA SER A 9 -10.73 -4.54 -0.31
C SER A 9 -10.90 -6.03 -0.05
N SER A 10 -10.24 -6.86 -0.88
CA SER A 10 -10.22 -8.31 -0.74
C SER A 10 -9.27 -8.82 0.34
N TRP A 11 -8.38 -7.98 0.88
CA TRP A 11 -7.37 -8.38 1.87
C TRP A 11 -8.01 -8.58 3.25
N THR A 12 -8.03 -9.83 3.71
CA THR A 12 -8.63 -10.21 4.99
C THR A 12 -7.65 -10.22 6.15
N ASP A 13 -6.37 -10.43 5.87
CA ASP A 13 -5.34 -10.49 6.90
C ASP A 13 -5.03 -9.11 7.45
N ARG A 14 -4.66 -9.06 8.73
CA ARG A 14 -4.35 -7.81 9.44
C ARG A 14 -3.00 -7.91 10.15
N THR A 15 -2.27 -6.80 10.22
CA THR A 15 -1.08 -6.69 11.07
C THR A 15 -1.47 -6.89 12.55
N ALA A 16 -0.55 -7.45 13.34
CA ALA A 16 -0.74 -7.70 14.77
C ALA A 16 -0.62 -6.44 15.65
N HIS A 17 -0.36 -5.27 15.05
CA HIS A 17 -0.24 -3.99 15.74
C HIS A 17 -1.62 -3.37 16.02
N ASP A 18 -1.67 -2.39 16.92
CA ASP A 18 -2.91 -1.70 17.34
C ASP A 18 -3.69 -1.08 16.17
N ASP A 19 -3.01 -0.74 15.08
CA ASP A 19 -3.63 -0.13 13.91
C ASP A 19 -4.30 -1.13 12.94
N ARG A 20 -4.11 -2.44 13.15
CA ARG A 20 -4.79 -3.54 12.43
C ARG A 20 -4.92 -3.27 10.93
N LEU A 21 -3.82 -2.85 10.31
CA LEU A 21 -3.77 -2.53 8.88
C LEU A 21 -3.98 -3.81 8.07
N ARG A 22 -4.64 -3.70 6.92
CA ARG A 22 -4.73 -4.84 5.99
C ARG A 22 -3.35 -5.24 5.52
N SER A 23 -3.15 -6.53 5.36
CA SER A 23 -1.95 -7.08 4.75
C SER A 23 -2.29 -8.16 3.73
N PHE A 24 -1.35 -8.39 2.82
CA PHE A 24 -1.46 -9.41 1.78
C PHE A 24 -0.09 -10.01 1.51
N LYS A 25 -0.02 -11.35 1.49
CA LYS A 25 1.19 -12.07 1.08
C LYS A 25 1.00 -12.53 -0.36
N ALA A 26 1.80 -11.98 -1.26
CA ALA A 26 1.79 -12.35 -2.67
C ALA A 26 2.53 -13.67 -2.89
N ASP A 27 2.18 -14.37 -3.97
CA ASP A 27 2.77 -15.67 -4.33
C ASP A 27 4.27 -15.56 -4.66
N ASP A 28 4.74 -14.37 -5.05
CA ASP A 28 6.16 -14.07 -5.29
C ASP A 28 6.97 -13.84 -4.00
N GLY A 29 6.34 -13.99 -2.82
CA GLY A 29 6.95 -13.78 -1.51
C GLY A 29 6.89 -12.33 -1.02
N GLY A 30 6.36 -11.39 -1.82
CA GLY A 30 6.17 -10.01 -1.39
C GLY A 30 5.14 -9.88 -0.28
N TYR A 31 5.46 -9.13 0.78
CA TYR A 31 4.53 -8.83 1.87
C TYR A 31 4.04 -7.40 1.79
N TRP A 32 2.74 -7.23 1.61
CA TRP A 32 2.11 -5.93 1.38
C TRP A 32 1.36 -5.48 2.63
N ILE A 33 1.53 -4.22 3.01
CA ILE A 33 0.84 -3.62 4.16
C ILE A 33 0.18 -2.31 3.72
N GLU A 34 -1.10 -2.18 4.04
CA GLU A 34 -1.88 -0.96 3.84
C GLU A 34 -1.22 0.26 4.50
N GLN A 35 -1.26 1.40 3.82
CA GLN A 35 -0.87 2.67 4.39
C GLN A 35 -1.90 3.11 5.43
N ASN A 36 -1.44 3.29 6.66
CA ASN A 36 -2.27 3.84 7.73
C ASN A 36 -2.69 5.30 7.40
N PRO A 37 -3.99 5.60 7.22
CA PRO A 37 -4.47 6.93 6.85
C PRO A 37 -4.37 7.95 7.99
N THR A 38 -4.17 7.50 9.24
CA THR A 38 -4.06 8.38 10.42
C THR A 38 -2.68 9.03 10.59
N LYS A 39 -1.69 8.58 9.81
CA LYS A 39 -0.33 9.14 9.86
C LYS A 39 -0.27 10.50 9.18
N ARG A 40 0.80 11.25 9.42
CA ARG A 40 1.00 12.62 8.86
C ARG A 40 1.82 12.65 7.56
N THR A 41 1.84 11.55 6.81
CA THR A 41 2.59 11.47 5.56
C THR A 41 1.72 11.86 4.37
N LYS A 42 2.35 12.30 3.27
CA LYS A 42 1.65 12.57 2.00
C LYS A 42 0.83 11.37 1.50
N TRP A 43 1.31 10.16 1.76
CA TRP A 43 0.64 8.90 1.39
C TRP A 43 -0.53 8.57 2.31
N ALA A 44 -0.42 8.89 3.61
CA ALA A 44 -1.55 8.78 4.53
C ALA A 44 -2.67 9.75 4.17
N LYS A 45 -2.34 10.97 3.73
CA LYS A 45 -3.32 11.92 3.18
C LYS A 45 -4.03 11.33 1.97
N LEU A 46 -3.26 10.80 1.00
CA LEU A 46 -3.81 10.16 -0.20
C LEU A 46 -4.73 8.98 0.17
N ALA A 47 -4.32 8.11 1.10
CA ALA A 47 -5.16 7.03 1.60
C ALA A 47 -6.44 7.54 2.30
N GLY A 48 -6.32 8.61 3.09
CA GLY A 48 -7.46 9.27 3.74
C GLY A 48 -8.44 9.94 2.77
N GLU A 49 -8.00 10.26 1.55
CA GLU A 49 -8.83 10.75 0.44
C GLU A 49 -9.59 9.62 -0.29
N GLY A 50 -9.39 8.36 0.13
CA GLY A 50 -10.09 7.18 -0.41
C GLY A 50 -9.27 6.34 -1.38
N HIS A 51 -8.01 6.72 -1.65
CA HIS A 51 -7.13 5.91 -2.48
C HIS A 51 -6.67 4.65 -1.74
N SER A 52 -6.54 3.56 -2.49
CA SER A 52 -5.93 2.33 -1.97
C SER A 52 -4.42 2.49 -2.03
N VAL A 53 -3.74 2.55 -0.89
CA VAL A 53 -2.28 2.69 -0.83
C VAL A 53 -1.67 1.59 0.04
N ALA A 54 -0.67 0.88 -0.45
CA ALA A 54 0.08 -0.12 0.32
C ALA A 54 1.57 -0.13 -0.03
N TRP A 55 2.38 -0.64 0.89
CA TRP A 55 3.83 -0.77 0.74
C TRP A 55 4.23 -2.22 0.70
N GLU A 56 5.19 -2.55 -0.16
CA GLU A 56 5.79 -3.87 -0.16
C GLU A 56 7.05 -3.93 0.69
N PHE A 57 7.12 -4.99 1.48
CA PHE A 57 8.29 -5.44 2.20
C PHE A 57 8.75 -6.79 1.63
N ALA A 58 10.05 -6.93 1.44
CA ALA A 58 10.68 -8.21 1.18
C ALA A 58 10.49 -9.13 2.40
N GLU A 59 10.61 -10.45 2.20
CA GLU A 59 10.51 -11.44 3.27
C GLU A 59 11.52 -11.20 4.41
N SER A 60 12.68 -10.59 4.10
CA SER A 60 13.68 -10.16 5.09
C SER A 60 13.25 -8.94 5.94
N GLY A 61 12.05 -8.42 5.74
CA GLY A 61 11.48 -7.27 6.46
C GLY A 61 11.90 -5.90 5.91
N GLY A 62 12.76 -5.86 4.89
CA GLY A 62 13.19 -4.63 4.24
C GLY A 62 12.15 -4.08 3.27
N TYR A 63 11.97 -2.77 3.23
CA TYR A 63 11.15 -2.12 2.20
C TYR A 63 11.74 -2.40 0.80
N SER A 64 10.92 -2.87 -0.13
CA SER A 64 11.39 -3.31 -1.46
C SER A 64 11.57 -2.17 -2.46
N GLY A 65 11.00 -0.99 -2.19
CA GLY A 65 10.93 0.08 -3.18
C GLY A 65 9.66 0.08 -4.05
N ARG A 66 8.72 -0.85 -3.81
CA ARG A 66 7.43 -0.89 -4.51
C ARG A 66 6.28 -0.47 -3.60
N MET A 67 5.28 0.17 -4.20
CA MET A 67 4.02 0.51 -3.57
C MET A 67 2.85 0.23 -4.50
N LEU A 68 1.70 -0.09 -3.93
CA LEU A 68 0.45 -0.25 -4.64
C LEU A 68 -0.35 1.04 -4.46
N VAL A 69 -0.83 1.64 -5.55
CA VAL A 69 -1.78 2.75 -5.52
C VAL A 69 -2.90 2.47 -6.51
N ASP A 70 -4.15 2.41 -6.04
CA ASP A 70 -5.35 2.16 -6.86
C ASP A 70 -5.16 1.02 -7.87
N SER A 71 -4.78 -0.16 -7.38
CA SER A 71 -4.53 -1.37 -8.18
C SER A 71 -3.27 -1.38 -9.05
N GLU A 72 -2.46 -0.32 -9.03
CA GLU A 72 -1.20 -0.25 -9.78
C GLU A 72 0.03 -0.35 -8.87
N ILE A 73 0.97 -1.23 -9.24
CA ILE A 73 2.27 -1.33 -8.57
C ILE A 73 3.24 -0.36 -9.23
N LEU A 74 3.79 0.55 -8.42
CA LEU A 74 4.66 1.64 -8.84
C LEU A 74 5.85 1.76 -7.90
N THR A 75 6.91 2.42 -8.37
CA THR A 75 7.89 3.01 -7.46
C THR A 75 7.32 4.25 -6.78
N PRO A 76 7.85 4.67 -5.61
CA PRO A 76 7.47 5.93 -4.97
C PRO A 76 7.64 7.16 -5.86
N ALA A 77 8.62 7.15 -6.76
CA ALA A 77 8.86 8.25 -7.70
C ALA A 77 7.75 8.35 -8.74
N GLU A 78 7.35 7.22 -9.33
CA GLU A 78 6.25 7.14 -10.30
C GLU A 78 4.91 7.50 -9.64
N ALA A 79 4.62 6.91 -8.48
CA ALA A 79 3.41 7.23 -7.73
C ALA A 79 3.37 8.71 -7.32
N THR A 80 4.51 9.29 -6.92
CA THR A 80 4.58 10.72 -6.57
C THR A 80 4.25 11.57 -7.81
N LYS A 81 4.80 11.20 -8.97
CA LYS A 81 4.54 11.91 -10.22
C LYS A 81 3.08 11.80 -10.67
N LYS A 82 2.42 10.67 -10.40
CA LYS A 82 1.05 10.38 -10.85
C LYS A 82 -0.02 10.93 -9.91
N PHE A 83 0.12 10.71 -8.61
CA PHE A 83 -0.95 10.97 -7.63
C PHE A 83 -0.73 12.22 -6.79
N LEU A 84 0.53 12.59 -6.53
CA LEU A 84 0.86 13.73 -5.67
C LEU A 84 1.25 14.98 -6.48
N ARG A 85 1.16 14.90 -7.80
CA ARG A 85 1.55 15.96 -8.72
C ARG A 85 0.30 16.57 -9.38
N SER A 86 -0.24 17.60 -8.73
CA SER A 86 -1.07 18.65 -9.34
C SER A 86 -1.19 19.75 -8.28
N VAL A 87 -0.88 21.04 -8.45
CA VAL A 87 -0.61 21.96 -9.56
C VAL A 87 0.36 23.02 -9.00
N GLY A 88 1.20 23.64 -9.85
CA GLY A 88 1.68 25.03 -9.68
C GLY A 88 2.45 25.39 -8.41
#